data_AF-A0A924L2A2-F1
#
_entry.id   AF-A0A924L2A2-F1
#
_cell.length_a   1.000
_cell.length_b   1.000
_cell.length_c   1.000
_cell.angle_alpha   90.00
_cell.angle_beta   90.00
_cell.angle_gamma   90.00
#
_symmetry.space_group_name_H-M   'P 1'
#
loop_
_entity.id
_entity.type
_entity.pdbx_description
1 polymer ?
#
loop_
_entity_poly.entity_id
_entity_poly.type
_entity_poly.pdbx_seq_one_letter_code
_entity_poly.pdbx_strand_id
1 'polypeptide(L)'
;KEGVIVYSRTAEDNDVLAWMDNKGNVLTQSQLTILKAAQCNADTKPLHKIENHHELVKKAIDFIKDDEKNTGGTLGKKTGVKYRCYMRLDRYCKEYQNSLFVTEELKKAIDDIYKYPLKEFARETLNRQLKAGISDDQLASLVISLREEDKLAIVNEEDQPFKEPQIICSLGLSNNTN
;
A
#
# COMPACT_ATOMS: atom_id res chain seq x y z
N LYS A 1 -24.81 -9.84 5.67
CA LYS A 1 -25.09 -8.76 4.69
C LYS A 1 -24.63 -9.29 3.35
N GLU A 2 -25.33 -8.93 2.27
CA GLU A 2 -24.99 -9.43 0.94
C GLU A 2 -24.12 -8.45 0.17
N GLY A 3 -23.34 -8.98 -0.77
CA GLY A 3 -22.57 -8.19 -1.73
C GLY A 3 -21.23 -8.84 -2.08
N VAL A 4 -20.21 -8.04 -2.36
CA VAL A 4 -18.90 -8.54 -2.82
C VAL A 4 -17.77 -8.00 -1.95
N ILE A 5 -16.90 -8.91 -1.53
CA ILE A 5 -15.60 -8.59 -0.97
C ILE A 5 -14.57 -8.61 -2.11
N VAL A 6 -13.74 -7.58 -2.20
CA VAL A 6 -12.58 -7.53 -3.09
C VAL A 6 -11.32 -7.40 -2.26
N TYR A 7 -10.36 -8.28 -2.54
CA TYR A 7 -8.98 -8.15 -2.10
C TYR A 7 -8.11 -7.75 -3.28
N SER A 8 -7.47 -6.59 -3.18
CA SER A 8 -6.61 -6.06 -4.23
C SER A 8 -5.27 -5.61 -3.67
N ARG A 9 -4.22 -5.77 -4.48
CA ARG A 9 -2.98 -5.05 -4.32
C ARG A 9 -3.02 -3.80 -5.18
N THR A 10 -2.72 -2.66 -4.59
CA THR A 10 -2.79 -1.40 -5.33
C THR A 10 -1.52 -1.10 -6.10
N ALA A 11 -1.51 0.01 -6.84
CA ALA A 11 -0.36 0.48 -7.60
C ALA A 11 0.88 0.70 -6.70
N GLU A 12 0.66 1.07 -5.44
CA GLU A 12 1.70 1.28 -4.43
C GLU A 12 2.06 -0.01 -3.65
N ASP A 13 1.64 -1.17 -4.14
CA ASP A 13 1.79 -2.48 -3.50
C ASP A 13 1.11 -2.57 -2.11
N ASN A 14 0.07 -1.76 -1.84
CA ASN A 14 -0.71 -1.89 -0.62
C ASN A 14 -1.78 -2.98 -0.77
N ASP A 15 -1.88 -3.84 0.23
CA ASP A 15 -2.94 -4.85 0.32
C ASP A 15 -4.22 -4.20 0.90
N VAL A 16 -5.32 -4.20 0.13
CA VAL A 16 -6.59 -3.52 0.47
C VAL A 16 -7.77 -4.48 0.35
N LEU A 17 -8.62 -4.49 1.38
CA LEU A 17 -9.91 -5.17 1.38
C LEU A 17 -11.03 -4.13 1.33
N ALA A 18 -12.02 -4.35 0.48
CA ALA A 18 -13.26 -3.58 0.46
C ALA A 18 -14.46 -4.52 0.38
N TRP A 19 -15.52 -4.20 1.10
CA TRP A 19 -16.80 -4.90 1.01
C TRP A 19 -17.88 -3.96 0.49
N MET A 20 -18.46 -4.29 -0.66
CA MET A 20 -19.56 -3.59 -1.29
C MET A 20 -20.88 -4.28 -0.98
N ASP A 21 -21.95 -3.53 -0.76
CA ASP A 21 -23.32 -4.07 -0.75
C ASP A 21 -23.85 -4.34 -2.17
N ASN A 22 -25.01 -4.98 -2.28
CA ASN A 22 -25.67 -5.27 -3.57
C ASN A 22 -26.03 -4.00 -4.38
N LYS A 23 -26.06 -2.82 -3.75
CA LYS A 23 -26.35 -1.53 -4.40
C LYS A 23 -25.08 -0.84 -4.90
N GLY A 24 -23.89 -1.36 -4.57
CA GLY A 24 -22.60 -0.78 -4.92
C GLY A 24 -22.13 0.30 -3.95
N ASN A 25 -22.64 0.34 -2.72
CA ASN A 25 -22.09 1.20 -1.67
C ASN A 25 -21.02 0.45 -0.86
N VAL A 26 -19.99 1.16 -0.43
CA VAL A 26 -18.96 0.61 0.46
C VAL A 26 -19.56 0.38 1.84
N LEU A 27 -19.59 -0.88 2.29
CA LEU A 27 -19.98 -1.23 3.65
C LEU A 27 -18.83 -0.97 4.63
N THR A 28 -17.60 -1.38 4.28
CA THR A 28 -16.40 -1.17 5.10
C THR A 28 -15.13 -1.54 4.33
N GLN A 29 -13.99 -1.00 4.76
CA GLN A 29 -12.64 -1.46 4.40
C GLN A 29 -11.90 -2.11 5.59
N SER A 30 -12.57 -2.30 6.74
CA SER A 30 -11.95 -2.91 7.92
C SER A 30 -11.66 -4.38 7.67
N GLN A 31 -10.37 -4.73 7.57
CA GLN A 31 -9.92 -6.10 7.32
C GLN A 31 -10.50 -7.07 8.36
N LEU A 32 -10.50 -6.71 9.64
CA LEU A 32 -11.05 -7.56 10.71
C LEU A 32 -12.54 -7.82 10.52
N THR A 33 -13.32 -6.79 10.19
CA THR A 33 -14.77 -6.92 9.97
C THR A 33 -15.06 -7.80 8.75
N ILE A 34 -14.30 -7.60 7.68
CA ILE A 34 -14.45 -8.35 6.41
C ILE A 34 -14.10 -9.81 6.61
N LEU A 35 -12.97 -10.12 7.25
CA LEU A 35 -12.55 -11.50 7.51
C LEU A 35 -13.52 -12.24 8.42
N LYS A 36 -14.08 -11.56 9.44
CA LYS A 36 -15.16 -12.12 10.26
C LYS A 36 -16.42 -12.41 9.45
N ALA A 37 -16.78 -11.55 8.51
CA ALA A 37 -17.95 -11.76 7.65
C ALA A 37 -17.74 -12.88 6.62
N ALA A 38 -16.51 -13.07 6.14
CA ALA A 38 -16.13 -14.12 5.20
C ALA A 38 -15.89 -15.49 5.87
N GLN A 39 -15.89 -15.55 7.21
CA GLN A 39 -15.67 -16.78 7.95
C GLN A 39 -16.75 -17.82 7.62
N CYS A 40 -16.33 -19.03 7.28
CA CYS A 40 -17.20 -20.17 7.04
C CYS A 40 -16.66 -21.45 7.69
N ASN A 41 -17.51 -22.46 7.83
CA ASN A 41 -17.14 -23.77 8.39
C ASN A 41 -16.95 -24.78 7.24
N ALA A 42 -16.37 -25.95 7.55
CA ALA A 42 -16.14 -27.01 6.56
C ALA A 42 -17.44 -27.50 5.88
N ASP A 43 -18.57 -27.44 6.59
CA ASP A 43 -19.88 -27.86 6.07
C ASP A 43 -20.60 -26.74 5.27
N THR A 44 -20.00 -25.55 5.15
CA THR A 44 -20.60 -24.45 4.40
C THR A 44 -20.64 -24.80 2.92
N LYS A 45 -21.86 -24.95 2.39
CA LYS A 45 -22.08 -25.26 0.98
C LYS A 45 -21.67 -24.07 0.09
N PRO A 46 -20.96 -24.31 -1.02
CA PRO A 46 -20.65 -23.26 -1.98
C PRO A 46 -21.94 -22.78 -2.65
N LEU A 47 -21.99 -21.48 -2.94
CA LEU A 47 -23.06 -20.86 -3.70
C LEU A 47 -22.54 -20.40 -5.06
N HIS A 48 -23.43 -20.27 -6.04
CA HIS A 48 -23.09 -19.59 -7.28
C HIS A 48 -22.81 -18.11 -7.02
N LYS A 49 -21.94 -17.52 -7.84
CA LYS A 49 -21.67 -16.08 -7.80
C LYS A 49 -22.97 -15.28 -7.97
N ILE A 50 -23.09 -14.17 -7.26
CA ILE A 50 -24.20 -13.24 -7.43
C ILE A 50 -24.19 -12.64 -8.85
N GLU A 51 -25.36 -12.32 -9.39
CA GLU A 51 -25.53 -11.96 -10.80
C GLU A 51 -24.69 -10.73 -11.19
N ASN A 52 -24.69 -9.70 -10.36
CA ASN A 52 -23.95 -8.45 -10.57
C ASN A 52 -22.52 -8.46 -9.97
N HIS A 53 -21.94 -9.64 -9.70
CA HIS A 53 -20.65 -9.76 -9.01
C HIS A 53 -19.54 -8.91 -9.64
N HIS A 54 -19.33 -9.03 -10.94
CA HIS A 54 -18.24 -8.32 -11.62
C HIS A 54 -18.46 -6.80 -11.69
N GLU A 55 -19.73 -6.35 -11.74
CA GLU A 55 -20.05 -4.92 -11.67
C GLU A 55 -19.67 -4.34 -10.30
N LEU A 56 -19.97 -5.09 -9.23
CA LEU A 56 -19.60 -4.69 -7.87
C LEU A 56 -18.08 -4.76 -7.64
N VAL A 57 -17.39 -5.74 -8.22
CA VAL A 57 -15.92 -5.78 -8.22
C VAL A 57 -15.33 -4.53 -8.89
N LYS A 58 -15.86 -4.15 -10.05
CA LYS A 58 -15.41 -2.92 -10.75
C LYS A 58 -15.60 -1.69 -9.87
N LYS A 59 -16.79 -1.50 -9.30
CA LYS A 59 -17.09 -0.38 -8.39
C LYS A 59 -16.16 -0.37 -7.16
N ALA A 60 -15.84 -1.54 -6.61
CA ALA A 60 -14.91 -1.65 -5.48
C ALA A 60 -13.49 -1.18 -5.87
N ILE A 61 -13.00 -1.58 -7.05
CA ILE A 61 -11.67 -1.17 -7.53
C ILE A 61 -11.62 0.33 -7.84
N ASP A 62 -12.67 0.87 -8.47
CA ASP A 62 -12.76 2.31 -8.72
C ASP A 62 -12.73 3.09 -7.39
N PHE A 63 -13.49 2.63 -6.39
CA PHE A 63 -13.45 3.21 -5.04
C PHE A 63 -12.06 3.13 -4.39
N ILE A 64 -11.40 1.97 -4.44
CA ILE A 64 -10.05 1.79 -3.85
C ILE A 64 -9.03 2.74 -4.51
N LYS A 65 -9.10 2.90 -5.84
CA LYS A 65 -8.23 3.83 -6.57
C LYS A 65 -8.41 5.28 -6.11
N ASP A 66 -9.65 5.70 -5.92
CA ASP A 66 -9.95 7.08 -5.51
C ASP A 66 -9.61 7.32 -4.03
N ASP A 67 -9.86 6.34 -3.17
CA ASP A 67 -9.53 6.40 -1.74
C ASP A 67 -8.01 6.49 -1.50
N GLU A 68 -7.19 5.77 -2.28
CA GLU A 68 -5.73 5.87 -2.19
C GLU A 68 -5.20 7.25 -2.56
N LYS A 69 -5.70 7.84 -3.65
CA LYS A 69 -5.31 9.20 -4.07
C LYS A 69 -5.55 10.22 -2.96
N ASN A 70 -6.65 10.06 -2.22
CA ASN A 70 -7.07 11.00 -1.19
C ASN A 70 -6.38 10.79 0.16
N THR A 71 -5.90 9.58 0.47
CA THR A 71 -5.44 9.23 1.83
C THR A 71 -3.92 9.39 2.02
N GLY A 72 -3.11 9.34 0.96
CA GLY A 72 -1.65 9.19 1.09
C GLY A 72 -0.76 10.31 0.52
N GLY A 73 -1.27 11.15 -0.38
CA GLY A 73 -0.41 12.04 -1.18
C GLY A 73 0.75 11.27 -1.85
N THR A 74 1.87 11.91 -2.12
CA THR A 74 3.02 11.29 -2.82
C THR A 74 3.68 10.15 -2.02
N LEU A 75 3.47 10.07 -0.70
CA LEU A 75 4.14 9.11 0.19
C LEU A 75 3.30 7.85 0.49
N GLY A 76 2.03 7.84 0.09
CA GLY A 76 1.10 6.77 0.41
C GLY A 76 0.69 6.75 1.89
N LYS A 77 0.16 5.61 2.34
CA LYS A 77 -0.38 5.44 3.71
C LYS A 77 0.68 5.66 4.79
N LYS A 78 0.26 6.19 5.96
CA LYS A 78 1.14 6.43 7.13
C LYS A 78 1.90 5.21 7.63
N THR A 79 1.35 4.01 7.41
CA THR A 79 1.97 2.72 7.78
C THR A 79 2.95 2.20 6.73
N GLY A 80 2.93 2.75 5.51
CA GLY A 80 3.79 2.36 4.40
C GLY A 80 5.27 2.61 4.68
N VAL A 81 6.13 1.80 4.06
CA VAL A 81 7.59 1.93 4.23
C VAL A 81 8.11 3.26 3.71
N LYS A 82 7.60 3.74 2.57
CA LYS A 82 7.95 5.03 1.96
C LYS A 82 7.66 6.19 2.94
N TYR A 83 6.43 6.27 3.44
CA TYR A 83 6.04 7.25 4.45
C TYR A 83 6.90 7.18 5.72
N ARG A 84 7.07 5.98 6.31
CA ARG A 84 7.84 5.81 7.55
C ARG A 84 9.31 6.18 7.39
N CYS A 85 9.94 5.81 6.26
CA CYS A 85 11.31 6.21 5.95
C CYS A 85 11.42 7.72 5.79
N TYR A 86 10.58 8.32 4.95
CA TYR A 86 10.60 9.76 4.70
C TYR A 86 10.44 10.56 5.99
N MET A 87 9.43 10.26 6.81
CA MET A 87 9.18 11.01 8.05
C MET A 87 10.32 10.92 9.07
N ARG A 88 10.98 9.75 9.17
CA ARG A 88 12.16 9.59 10.05
C ARG A 88 13.34 10.42 9.54
N LEU A 89 13.62 10.36 8.25
CA LEU A 89 14.73 11.07 7.64
C LEU A 89 14.51 12.59 7.59
N ASP A 90 13.28 13.04 7.34
CA ASP A 90 12.90 14.45 7.41
C ASP A 90 13.09 15.01 8.83
N ARG A 91 12.66 14.26 9.85
CA ARG A 91 12.94 14.62 11.26
C ARG A 91 14.44 14.70 11.52
N TYR A 92 15.19 13.68 11.12
CA TYR A 92 16.64 13.62 11.28
C TYR A 92 17.34 14.84 10.64
N CYS A 93 16.99 15.18 9.40
CA CYS A 93 17.54 16.34 8.71
C CYS A 93 17.21 17.67 9.39
N LYS A 94 16.03 17.79 10.01
CA LYS A 94 15.63 18.98 10.78
C LYS A 94 16.38 19.08 12.11
N GLU A 95 16.59 17.96 12.80
CA GLU A 95 17.32 17.90 14.07
C GLU A 95 18.80 18.23 13.90
N TYR A 96 19.42 17.70 12.85
CA TYR A 96 20.85 17.86 12.56
C TYR A 96 21.14 18.92 11.49
N GLN A 97 20.23 19.87 11.29
CA GLN A 97 20.38 20.91 10.28
C GLN A 97 21.69 21.70 10.46
N ASN A 98 22.41 21.93 9.35
CA ASN A 98 23.73 22.59 9.33
C ASN A 98 24.88 21.82 10.03
N SER A 99 24.69 20.52 10.29
CA SER A 99 25.77 19.64 10.74
C SER A 99 26.40 18.85 9.58
N LEU A 100 27.52 18.17 9.85
CA LEU A 100 28.19 17.27 8.91
C LEU A 100 27.34 16.02 8.56
N PHE A 101 26.29 15.73 9.31
CA PHE A 101 25.44 14.55 9.11
C PHE A 101 24.40 14.74 8.00
N VAL A 102 24.05 15.99 7.69
CA VAL A 102 23.05 16.31 6.65
C VAL A 102 23.77 16.70 5.37
N THR A 103 24.15 15.68 4.59
CA THR A 103 24.85 15.87 3.31
C THR A 103 23.89 16.13 2.15
N GLU A 104 24.40 16.62 1.03
CA GLU A 104 23.60 16.82 -0.18
C GLU A 104 23.13 15.48 -0.78
N GLU A 105 23.91 14.41 -0.64
CA GLU A 105 23.54 13.06 -1.04
C GLU A 105 22.33 12.55 -0.26
N LEU A 106 22.29 12.80 1.06
CA LEU A 106 21.16 12.45 1.89
C LEU A 106 19.90 13.22 1.46
N LYS A 107 20.01 14.53 1.23
CA LYS A 107 18.90 15.36 0.76
C LYS A 107 18.33 14.85 -0.57
N LYS A 108 19.20 14.50 -1.52
CA LYS A 108 18.79 13.91 -2.82
C LYS A 108 18.10 12.56 -2.64
N ALA A 109 18.60 11.70 -1.75
CA ALA A 109 17.95 10.42 -1.45
C ALA A 109 16.55 10.62 -0.85
N ILE A 110 16.38 11.57 0.06
CA ILE A 110 15.08 11.89 0.64
C ILE A 110 14.11 12.46 -0.40
N ASP A 111 14.61 13.33 -1.29
CA ASP A 111 13.82 13.89 -2.38
C ASP A 111 13.36 12.81 -3.38
N ASP A 112 14.24 11.87 -3.72
CA ASP A 112 13.89 10.71 -4.56
C ASP A 112 12.84 9.82 -3.88
N ILE A 113 12.99 9.57 -2.56
CA ILE A 113 11.98 8.86 -1.76
C ILE A 113 10.67 9.62 -1.72
N TYR A 114 10.66 10.96 -1.76
CA TYR A 114 9.42 11.71 -1.79
C TYR A 114 8.75 11.58 -3.16
N LYS A 115 9.48 11.91 -4.23
CA LYS A 115 8.96 12.09 -5.58
C LYS A 115 8.61 10.79 -6.29
N TYR A 116 9.41 9.74 -6.12
CA TYR A 116 9.36 8.56 -6.97
C TYR A 116 8.93 7.29 -6.24
N PRO A 117 8.36 6.29 -6.94
CA PRO A 117 8.16 4.97 -6.39
C PRO A 117 9.49 4.31 -6.01
N LEU A 118 9.52 3.58 -4.90
CA LEU A 118 10.70 2.79 -4.51
C LEU A 118 10.85 1.57 -5.41
N LYS A 119 12.08 1.20 -5.76
CA LYS A 119 12.35 -0.11 -6.37
C LYS A 119 12.01 -1.21 -5.36
N GLU A 120 11.57 -2.37 -5.84
CA GLU A 120 11.13 -3.48 -4.99
C GLU A 120 12.20 -3.90 -3.97
N PHE A 121 13.45 -4.03 -4.42
CA PHE A 121 14.58 -4.37 -3.56
C PHE A 121 14.78 -3.37 -2.40
N ALA A 122 14.73 -2.06 -2.68
CA ALA A 122 14.83 -1.04 -1.64
C ALA A 122 13.62 -1.08 -0.70
N ARG A 123 12.41 -1.23 -1.24
CA ARG A 123 11.17 -1.35 -0.44
C ARG A 123 11.28 -2.48 0.57
N GLU A 124 11.70 -3.67 0.16
CA GLU A 124 11.86 -4.83 1.03
C GLU A 124 12.98 -4.63 2.06
N THR A 125 14.13 -4.12 1.60
CA THR A 125 15.29 -3.87 2.47
C THR A 125 14.96 -2.85 3.55
N LEU A 126 14.37 -1.71 3.18
CA LEU A 126 13.95 -0.68 4.12
C LEU A 126 12.91 -1.19 5.10
N ASN A 127 11.91 -1.96 4.63
CA ASN A 127 10.87 -2.49 5.50
C ASN A 127 11.46 -3.49 6.52
N ARG A 128 12.40 -4.34 6.10
CA ARG A 128 13.12 -5.26 6.98
C ARG A 128 13.93 -4.51 8.03
N GLN A 129 14.70 -3.50 7.63
CA GLN A 129 15.54 -2.72 8.54
C GLN A 129 14.73 -1.87 9.53
N LEU A 130 13.62 -1.26 9.07
CA LEU A 130 12.70 -0.57 9.97
C LEU A 130 12.08 -1.49 11.02
N LYS A 131 11.70 -2.73 10.65
CA LYS A 131 11.19 -3.72 11.60
C LYS A 131 12.25 -4.20 12.59
N ALA A 132 13.52 -4.24 12.16
CA ALA A 132 14.66 -4.58 13.01
C ALA A 132 15.09 -3.43 13.95
N GLY A 133 14.46 -2.25 13.85
CA GLY A 133 14.77 -1.11 14.73
C GLY A 133 16.05 -0.36 14.35
N ILE A 134 16.41 -0.31 13.05
CA ILE A 134 17.55 0.47 12.54
C ILE A 134 17.55 1.90 13.11
N SER A 135 18.72 2.42 13.50
CA SER A 135 18.90 3.80 13.97
C SER A 135 18.71 4.83 12.85
N ASP A 136 18.50 6.11 13.19
CA ASP A 136 18.32 7.16 12.17
C ASP A 136 19.60 7.38 11.35
N ASP A 137 20.78 7.33 11.97
CA ASP A 137 22.08 7.45 11.26
C ASP A 137 22.29 6.31 10.27
N GLN A 138 22.05 5.06 10.70
CA GLN A 138 22.19 3.90 9.81
C GLN A 138 21.14 3.90 8.70
N LEU A 139 19.93 4.41 8.98
CA LEU A 139 18.90 4.59 7.96
C LEU A 139 19.34 5.62 6.91
N ALA A 140 19.93 6.73 7.33
CA ALA A 140 20.48 7.75 6.44
C ALA A 140 21.59 7.17 5.54
N SER A 141 22.54 6.44 6.11
CA SER A 141 23.58 5.76 5.33
C SER A 141 22.99 4.74 4.35
N LEU A 142 22.01 3.95 4.78
CA LEU A 142 21.38 2.94 3.95
C LEU A 142 20.68 3.53 2.72
N VAL A 143 19.93 4.64 2.88
CA VAL A 143 19.24 5.25 1.73
C VAL A 143 20.22 5.89 0.75
N ILE A 144 21.33 6.45 1.24
CA ILE A 144 22.41 6.96 0.39
C ILE A 144 23.01 5.81 -0.42
N SER A 145 23.42 4.71 0.23
CA SER A 145 24.01 3.56 -0.47
C SER A 145 23.05 2.94 -1.48
N LEU A 146 21.77 2.80 -1.13
CA LEU A 146 20.76 2.33 -2.08
C LEU A 146 20.61 3.27 -3.28
N ARG A 147 20.77 4.58 -3.08
CA ARG A 147 20.69 5.56 -4.18
C ARG A 147 21.91 5.47 -5.09
N GLU A 148 23.11 5.42 -4.50
CA GLU A 148 24.38 5.31 -5.24
C GLU A 148 24.45 4.03 -6.08
N GLU A 149 23.86 2.94 -5.59
CA GLU A 149 23.77 1.67 -6.31
C GLU A 149 22.63 1.61 -7.34
N ASP A 150 21.91 2.72 -7.59
CA ASP A 150 20.69 2.76 -8.42
C ASP A 150 19.66 1.70 -7.99
N LYS A 151 19.48 1.51 -6.68
CA LYS A 151 18.53 0.55 -6.09
C LYS A 151 17.41 1.21 -5.31
N LEU A 152 17.45 2.52 -5.07
CA LEU A 152 16.51 3.21 -4.19
C LEU A 152 15.11 3.43 -4.82
N ALA A 153 15.04 4.20 -5.89
CA ALA A 153 13.79 4.67 -6.48
C ALA A 153 13.82 4.62 -8.01
N ILE A 154 12.64 4.59 -8.62
CA ILE A 154 12.45 4.54 -10.07
C ILE A 154 12.34 5.98 -10.60
N VAL A 155 13.48 6.58 -10.91
CA VAL A 155 13.57 8.00 -11.29
C VAL A 155 13.18 8.25 -12.76
N ASN A 156 13.46 7.29 -13.64
CA ASN A 156 13.10 7.41 -15.06
C ASN A 156 11.60 7.18 -15.25
N GLU A 157 10.91 8.13 -15.89
CA GLU A 157 9.48 8.04 -16.18
C GLU A 157 9.13 6.86 -17.11
N GLU A 158 10.01 6.49 -18.04
CA GLU A 158 9.83 5.32 -18.91
C GLU A 158 9.91 3.99 -18.15
N ASP A 159 10.65 3.97 -17.03
CA ASP A 159 10.78 2.82 -16.14
C ASP A 159 9.72 2.82 -15.03
N GLN A 160 8.96 3.93 -14.87
CA GLN A 160 7.90 3.98 -13.88
C GLN A 160 6.83 2.96 -14.25
N PRO A 161 6.62 1.94 -13.40
CA PRO A 161 5.69 0.91 -13.75
C PRO A 161 4.29 1.53 -13.74
N PHE A 162 3.58 1.41 -14.86
CA PHE A 162 2.14 1.64 -14.89
C PHE A 162 1.48 0.50 -14.10
N LYS A 163 1.58 0.55 -12.77
CA LYS A 163 1.01 -0.48 -11.90
C LYS A 163 -0.48 -0.22 -11.81
N GLU A 164 -1.25 -0.97 -12.60
CA GLU A 164 -2.66 -1.09 -12.31
C GLU A 164 -2.85 -1.85 -11.00
N PRO A 165 -3.88 -1.52 -10.20
CA PRO A 165 -4.22 -2.34 -9.05
C PRO A 165 -4.57 -3.76 -9.53
N GLN A 166 -3.95 -4.74 -8.89
CA GLN A 166 -4.16 -6.15 -9.17
C GLN A 166 -5.27 -6.68 -8.26
N ILE A 167 -6.30 -7.28 -8.85
CA ILE A 167 -7.30 -8.03 -8.10
C ILE A 167 -6.66 -9.37 -7.70
N ILE A 168 -6.46 -9.58 -6.39
CA ILE A 168 -5.93 -10.84 -5.87
C ILE A 168 -7.07 -11.86 -5.74
N CYS A 169 -8.19 -11.44 -5.16
CA CYS A 169 -9.35 -12.30 -4.96
C CYS A 169 -10.64 -11.46 -4.92
N SER A 170 -11.75 -12.07 -5.31
CA SER A 170 -13.08 -11.53 -5.04
C SER A 170 -14.02 -12.64 -4.56
N LEU A 171 -14.89 -12.32 -3.61
CA LEU A 171 -15.80 -13.26 -2.99
C LEU A 171 -17.20 -12.65 -2.88
N GLY A 172 -18.20 -13.34 -3.42
CA GLY A 172 -19.61 -12.99 -3.20
C GLY A 172 -20.07 -13.49 -1.84
N LEU A 173 -20.74 -12.63 -1.07
CA LEU A 173 -21.45 -12.99 0.14
C LEU A 173 -22.95 -12.92 -0.12
N SER A 174 -23.64 -14.02 0.10
CA SER A 174 -25.10 -14.08 0.11
C SER A 174 -25.57 -14.65 1.44
N ASN A 175 -26.61 -14.05 1.99
CA ASN A 175 -27.31 -14.57 3.13
C ASN A 175 -28.46 -15.41 2.58
N ASN A 176 -28.20 -16.68 2.23
CA ASN A 176 -29.29 -17.63 2.02
C ASN A 176 -29.98 -17.87 3.37
N THR A 177 -30.93 -17.00 3.72
CA THR A 177 -32.07 -17.40 4.54
C THR A 177 -32.92 -18.29 3.64
N ASN A 178 -32.74 -19.60 3.77
CA ASN A 178 -33.86 -20.50 3.52
C ASN A 178 -35.00 -20.15 4.48
#